data_AF-F3PV29-F1
#
_entry.id   AF-F3PV29-F1
#
_cell.length_a   1.000
_cell.length_b   1.000
_cell.length_c   1.000
_cell.angle_alpha   90.00
_cell.angle_beta   90.00
_cell.angle_gamma   90.00
#
_symmetry.space_group_name_H-M   'P 1'
#
loop_
_entity.id
_entity.type
_entity.pdbx_description
1 polymer ?
#
loop_
_entity_poly.entity_id
_entity_poly.type
_entity_poly.pdbx_seq_one_letter_code
_entity_poly.pdbx_strand_id
1 'polypeptide(L)'
;KAGRPESGKVRGIGFEHRQEVIENVIGWWADGYLVTEEPTSIKALVDWAMEKFLFLSKKDRPLSYNTIRQEFGEIWRDLQPGNIKGKETKTAMRNKKILRNNLK
;
A
#
# COMPACT_ATOMS: atom_id res chain seq x y z
N LYS A 1 -6.37 -42.19 -11.06
CA LYS A 1 -5.54 -41.36 -10.16
C LYS A 1 -6.03 -39.92 -10.28
N ALA A 2 -6.73 -39.38 -9.28
CA ALA A 2 -7.07 -37.96 -9.25
C ALA A 2 -5.78 -37.17 -8.96
N GLY A 3 -5.31 -36.38 -9.91
CA GLY A 3 -4.15 -35.52 -9.73
C GLY A 3 -4.44 -34.49 -8.63
N ARG A 4 -3.47 -34.29 -7.73
CA ARG A 4 -3.50 -33.18 -6.76
C ARG A 4 -3.77 -31.90 -7.56
N PRO A 5 -4.80 -31.10 -7.25
CA PRO A 5 -4.98 -29.83 -7.92
C PRO A 5 -3.68 -29.05 -7.77
N GLU A 6 -3.12 -28.59 -8.89
CA GLU A 6 -1.96 -27.70 -8.86
C GLU A 6 -2.36 -26.52 -7.97
N SER A 7 -1.73 -26.44 -6.80
CA SER A 7 -1.93 -25.34 -5.88
C SER A 7 -1.65 -24.09 -6.69
N GLY A 8 -2.69 -23.33 -7.01
CA GLY A 8 -2.59 -22.13 -7.83
C GLY A 8 -1.44 -21.31 -7.27
N LYS A 9 -0.42 -21.08 -8.11
CA LYS A 9 0.81 -20.38 -7.71
C LYS A 9 0.35 -19.11 -6.99
N VAL A 10 0.51 -19.05 -5.67
CA VAL A 10 0.06 -17.92 -4.87
C VAL A 10 0.88 -16.72 -5.35
N ARG A 11 0.31 -15.97 -6.29
CA ARG A 11 0.84 -14.69 -6.71
C ARG A 11 0.57 -13.78 -5.51
N GLY A 12 1.59 -13.09 -5.04
CA GLY A 12 1.45 -12.13 -3.95
C GLY A 12 0.39 -11.06 -4.24
N ILE A 13 0.25 -10.10 -3.35
CA ILE A 13 -0.73 -9.01 -3.49
C ILE A 13 -0.40 -8.21 -4.74
N GLY A 14 -1.24 -8.35 -5.77
CA GLY A 14 -1.14 -7.60 -7.02
C GLY A 14 -1.39 -6.11 -6.80
N PHE A 15 -0.88 -5.28 -7.72
CA PHE A 15 -0.89 -3.81 -7.59
C PHE A 15 -2.25 -3.23 -7.19
N GLU A 16 -3.33 -3.77 -7.77
CA GLU A 16 -4.71 -3.31 -7.62
C GLU A 16 -5.26 -3.51 -6.19
N HIS A 17 -4.77 -4.53 -5.48
CA HIS A 17 -5.22 -4.87 -4.13
C HIS A 17 -4.32 -4.30 -3.03
N ARG A 18 -3.18 -3.68 -3.38
CA ARG A 18 -2.20 -3.24 -2.37
C ARG A 18 -2.77 -2.16 -1.47
N GLN A 19 -3.49 -1.19 -2.02
CA GLN A 19 -4.07 -0.11 -1.23
C GLN A 19 -5.07 -0.67 -0.21
N GLU A 20 -6.00 -1.52 -0.66
CA GLU A 20 -7.00 -2.16 0.20
C GLU A 20 -6.36 -3.00 1.31
N VAL A 21 -5.34 -3.81 0.98
CA VAL A 21 -4.66 -4.60 2.00
C VAL A 21 -3.94 -3.71 3.01
N ILE A 22 -3.28 -2.63 2.56
CA ILE A 22 -2.62 -1.69 3.48
C ILE A 22 -3.64 -0.99 4.39
N GLU A 23 -4.78 -0.55 3.84
CA GLU A 23 -5.88 0.03 4.62
C GLU A 23 -6.42 -0.95 5.67
N ASN A 24 -6.64 -2.21 5.29
CA ASN A 24 -7.09 -3.26 6.20
C ASN A 24 -6.07 -3.55 7.32
N VAL A 25 -4.77 -3.61 6.99
CA VAL A 25 -3.71 -3.80 7.99
C VAL A 25 -3.67 -2.64 8.98
N ILE A 26 -3.82 -1.40 8.50
CA ILE A 26 -3.87 -0.22 9.38
C ILE A 26 -5.13 -0.25 10.24
N GLY A 27 -6.28 -0.64 9.68
CA GLY A 27 -7.54 -0.78 10.41
C GLY A 27 -7.46 -1.84 11.50
N TRP A 28 -6.96 -3.04 11.19
CA TRP A 28 -6.74 -4.11 12.16
C TRP A 28 -5.78 -3.71 13.27
N TRP A 29 -4.79 -2.87 12.96
CA TRP A 29 -3.89 -2.31 13.96
C TRP A 29 -4.59 -1.30 14.87
N ALA A 30 -5.38 -0.39 14.30
CA ALA A 30 -6.14 0.60 15.06
C ALA A 30 -7.19 -0.05 15.98
N ASP A 31 -7.80 -1.14 15.53
CA ASP A 31 -8.77 -1.93 16.28
C ASP A 31 -8.11 -2.88 17.31
N GLY A 32 -6.77 -2.96 17.34
CA GLY A 32 -6.02 -3.79 18.29
C GLY A 32 -5.97 -5.28 17.96
N TYR A 33 -6.36 -5.69 16.74
CA TYR A 33 -6.25 -7.08 16.28
C TYR A 33 -4.81 -7.50 15.96
N LEU A 34 -3.92 -6.55 15.68
CA LEU A 34 -2.51 -6.80 15.42
C LEU A 34 -1.68 -6.66 16.70
N VAL A 35 -1.29 -7.80 17.27
CA VAL A 35 -0.31 -7.87 18.37
C VAL A 35 1.09 -7.73 17.76
N THR A 36 1.62 -6.51 17.73
CA THR A 36 3.03 -6.26 17.39
C THR A 36 3.85 -6.18 18.66
N GLU A 37 4.98 -6.89 18.71
CA GLU A 37 5.90 -6.89 19.88
C GLU A 37 6.52 -5.52 20.15
N GLU A 38 6.63 -4.67 19.12
CA GLU A 38 7.06 -3.28 19.25
C GLU A 38 5.88 -2.30 19.29
N PRO A 39 5.97 -1.25 20.14
CA PRO A 39 4.93 -0.26 20.25
C PRO A 39 4.90 0.66 19.02
N THR A 40 3.76 0.65 18.34
CA THR A 40 3.15 1.88 17.79
C THR A 40 3.92 2.62 16.69
N SER A 41 4.75 1.93 15.91
CA SER A 41 5.44 2.56 14.76
C SER A 41 4.91 2.03 13.44
N ILE A 42 4.71 2.93 12.47
CA ILE A 42 4.42 2.57 11.08
C ILE A 42 5.48 1.63 10.50
N LYS A 43 6.71 1.70 11.01
CA LYS A 43 7.79 0.79 10.63
C LYS A 43 7.46 -0.65 11.01
N ALA A 44 6.98 -0.89 12.23
CA ALA A 44 6.60 -2.22 12.70
C ALA A 44 5.44 -2.81 11.88
N LEU A 45 4.48 -1.97 11.48
CA LEU A 45 3.40 -2.39 10.58
C LEU A 45 3.90 -2.80 9.19
N VAL A 46 4.82 -2.03 8.64
CA VAL A 46 5.44 -2.34 7.34
C VAL A 46 6.27 -3.63 7.43
N ASP A 47 7.07 -3.76 8.50
CA ASP A 47 7.89 -4.95 8.76
C ASP A 47 6.99 -6.20 8.87
N TRP A 48 5.90 -6.13 9.66
CA TRP A 48 4.91 -7.21 9.77
C TRP A 48 4.24 -7.53 8.44
N ALA A 49 3.79 -6.51 7.70
CA ALA A 49 3.13 -6.70 6.42
C ALA A 49 4.05 -7.33 5.37
N MET A 50 5.33 -6.99 5.37
CA MET A 50 6.31 -7.59 4.47
C MET A 50 6.72 -9.01 4.85
N GLU A 51 6.63 -9.37 6.14
CA GLU A 51 6.82 -10.76 6.58
C GLU A 51 5.64 -11.64 6.14
N LYS A 52 4.41 -11.14 6.25
CA LYS A 52 3.19 -11.92 5.96
C LYS A 52 2.78 -11.88 4.50
N PHE A 53 3.08 -10.81 3.79
CA PHE A 53 2.61 -10.59 2.43
C PHE A 53 3.73 -10.27 1.44
N LEU A 54 3.61 -10.83 0.24
CA LEU A 54 4.45 -10.47 -0.89
C LEU A 54 3.74 -9.40 -1.72
N PHE A 55 4.15 -8.14 -1.62
CA PHE A 55 3.59 -7.07 -2.46
C PHE A 55 4.22 -7.09 -3.85
N LEU A 56 3.38 -7.10 -4.88
CA LEU A 56 3.77 -7.13 -6.28
C LEU A 56 3.48 -5.82 -7.00
N SER A 57 4.42 -5.39 -7.84
CA SER A 57 4.25 -4.25 -8.74
C SER A 57 3.31 -4.63 -9.90
N LYS A 58 2.93 -3.64 -10.72
CA LYS A 58 2.14 -3.87 -11.96
C LYS A 58 2.78 -4.87 -12.94
N LYS A 59 4.08 -5.14 -12.80
CA LYS A 59 4.85 -6.09 -13.62
C LYS A 59 5.11 -7.41 -12.90
N ASP A 60 4.32 -7.73 -11.87
CA ASP A 60 4.45 -8.92 -11.01
C ASP A 60 5.81 -9.07 -10.33
N ARG A 61 6.55 -7.96 -10.14
CA ARG A 61 7.83 -7.97 -9.43
C ARG A 61 7.64 -7.64 -7.96
N PRO A 62 8.33 -8.31 -7.02
CA PRO A 62 8.36 -7.93 -5.62
C PRO A 62 8.74 -6.47 -5.44
N LEU A 63 8.01 -5.75 -4.59
CA LEU A 63 8.36 -4.38 -4.25
C LEU A 63 9.45 -4.29 -3.22
N SER A 64 10.22 -3.20 -3.30
CA SER A 64 11.19 -2.85 -2.28
C SER A 64 10.48 -2.37 -1.01
N TYR A 65 11.14 -2.61 0.11
CA TYR A 65 10.74 -2.12 1.43
C TYR A 65 10.40 -0.63 1.42
N ASN A 66 11.26 0.18 0.82
CA ASN A 66 11.07 1.63 0.79
C ASN A 66 9.80 2.04 0.06
N THR A 67 9.42 1.32 -1.00
CA THR A 67 8.19 1.61 -1.73
C THR A 67 6.96 1.25 -0.90
N ILE A 68 6.96 0.08 -0.27
CA ILE A 68 5.86 -0.36 0.60
C ILE A 68 5.73 0.59 1.80
N ARG A 69 6.84 0.97 2.43
CA ARG A 69 6.88 1.96 3.50
C ARG A 69 6.30 3.31 3.09
N GLN A 70 6.59 3.78 1.86
CA GLN A 70 6.01 5.01 1.33
C GLN A 70 4.50 4.90 1.16
N GLU A 71 4.01 3.81 0.57
CA GLU A 71 2.56 3.56 0.38
C GLU A 71 1.83 3.49 1.73
N PHE A 72 2.37 2.75 2.70
CA PHE A 72 1.87 2.75 4.08
C PHE A 72 1.82 4.15 4.68
N GLY A 73 2.88 4.95 4.52
CA GLY A 73 2.92 6.32 5.03
C GLY A 73 1.92 7.26 4.37
N GLU A 74 1.63 7.08 3.08
CA GLU A 74 0.60 7.84 2.36
C GLU A 74 -0.79 7.49 2.87
N ILE A 75 -1.11 6.20 2.95
CA ILE A 75 -2.43 5.72 3.40
C ILE A 75 -2.66 6.05 4.87
N TRP A 76 -1.63 5.89 5.72
CA TRP A 76 -1.70 6.28 7.13
C TRP A 76 -2.03 7.77 7.32
N ARG A 77 -1.41 8.65 6.53
CA ARG A 77 -1.70 10.09 6.56
C ARG A 77 -3.09 10.42 6.02
N ASP A 78 -3.58 9.66 5.04
CA ASP A 78 -4.93 9.81 4.49
C ASP A 78 -6.01 9.36 5.47
N LEU A 79 -5.74 8.33 6.26
CA LEU A 79 -6.65 7.80 7.29
C LEU A 79 -6.69 8.67 8.56
N GLN A 80 -5.73 9.58 8.76
CA GLN A 80 -5.81 10.49 9.90
C GLN A 80 -6.94 11.52 9.73
N PRO A 81 -7.77 11.72 10.77
CA PRO A 81 -9.00 12.53 10.70
C PRO A 81 -8.79 14.02 10.36
N GLY A 82 -7.55 14.50 10.26
CA GLY A 82 -7.21 15.86 9.83
C GLY A 82 -7.05 16.07 8.32
N ASN A 83 -6.94 15.02 7.51
CA ASN A 83 -6.57 15.12 6.08
C ASN A 83 -7.72 14.91 5.07
N ILE A 84 -8.95 14.67 5.54
CA ILE A 84 -10.14 14.47 4.68
C ILE A 84 -10.50 15.74 3.86
N LYS A 85 -9.85 16.89 4.10
CA LYS A 85 -10.01 18.13 3.30
C LYS A 85 -9.11 18.23 2.05
N GLY A 86 -8.30 17.22 1.69
CA GLY A 86 -7.25 17.38 0.68
C GLY A 86 -7.41 16.67 -0.68
N LYS A 87 -8.44 15.84 -0.89
CA LYS A 87 -8.54 14.98 -2.10
C LYS A 87 -9.17 15.67 -3.34
N GLU A 88 -8.83 16.94 -3.58
CA GLU A 88 -9.12 17.60 -4.88
C GLU A 88 -7.88 18.03 -5.68
N THR A 89 -6.64 17.87 -5.21
CA THR A 89 -5.51 18.61 -5.85
C THR A 89 -4.17 17.88 -6.04
N LYS A 90 -4.12 16.57 -6.32
CA LYS A 90 -2.85 15.95 -6.79
C LYS A 90 -2.85 15.38 -8.21
N THR A 91 -3.98 14.94 -8.74
CA THR A 91 -4.05 14.55 -10.16
C THR A 91 -4.07 15.76 -11.10
N ALA A 92 -4.56 16.92 -10.65
CA ALA A 92 -4.59 18.16 -11.45
C ALA A 92 -3.21 18.86 -11.58
N MET A 93 -2.29 18.68 -10.62
CA MET A 93 -1.00 19.39 -10.64
C MET A 93 0.06 18.75 -11.55
N ARG A 94 -0.03 17.45 -11.87
CA ARG A 94 0.88 16.82 -12.83
C ARG A 94 0.56 17.20 -14.28
N ASN A 95 -0.71 17.47 -14.58
CA ASN A 95 -1.14 17.93 -15.92
C ASN A 95 -0.93 19.44 -16.14
N LYS A 96 -0.99 20.27 -15.09
CA LYS A 96 -0.80 21.73 -15.23
C LYS A 96 0.65 22.14 -15.53
N LYS A 97 1.64 21.30 -15.18
CA LYS A 97 3.06 21.57 -15.46
C LYS A 97 3.44 21.32 -16.93
N ILE A 98 2.69 20.49 -17.64
CA ILE A 98 2.95 20.18 -19.06
C ILE A 98 2.38 21.28 -19.98
N LEU A 99 1.28 21.93 -19.59
CA LEU A 99 0.65 22.95 -20.46
C LEU A 99 1.41 24.28 -20.51
N ARG A 100 2.18 24.65 -19.47
CA ARG A 100 2.94 25.91 -19.44
C ARG A 100 4.20 25.92 -20.31
N ASN A 101 4.67 24.76 -20.79
CA ASN A 101 5.88 24.67 -21.61
C ASN A 101 5.60 24.75 -23.13
N ASN A 102 4.34 24.83 -23.55
CA ASN A 102 3.95 24.85 -24.98
C ASN A 102 3.34 26.18 -25.45
N LEU A 103 3.33 27.22 -24.63
CA LEU A 103 3.03 28.59 -25.06
C LEU A 103 4.32 29.40 -25.01
N LYS A 104 5.13 29.22 -26.04
CA LYS A 104 6.24 30.08 -26.41
C LYS A 104 5.88 30.79 -27.70
#